data_AF-A0A957PJZ4-F1
#
_entry.id   AF-A0A957PJZ4-F1
#
_cell.length_a   1.000
_cell.length_b   1.000
_cell.length_c   1.000
_cell.angle_alpha   90.00
_cell.angle_beta   90.00
_cell.angle_gamma   90.00
#
_symmetry.space_group_name_H-M   'P 1'
#
loop_
_entity.id
_entity.type
_entity.pdbx_description
1 polymer ?
#
loop_
_entity_poly.entity_id
_entity_poly.type
_entity_poly.pdbx_seq_one_letter_code
_entity_poly.pdbx_strand_id
1 'polypeptide(L)'
;TLFDTELSYDAIFDALKTGDPRRFHGTIEFFPEEGKYHYDGHRKCNICWHPQTTLAHSGLCAVCGKPVTVGVYHRVETLADRSEGEKPARTHPFHSLIPLPEVLSELHGVGVNSKRVQQQYHQLLHKLGPELDILMHLPLGQIEQAGGAQLARGIQHMRSGHVLAQSGYDGEYGVIRVLDESLSQDAAPQLALFQNLMTDLDAKQADEMRKEQPTPSRVAAVHPVQMNGDANGQDTAHKSPSLAESGDQTGNNGLNPPQRAAVTCVDRPLLIVAGPGTGKTRTLTHRIAHLIEQHNVAPENILAITFTNKAAAEMRSRVAALLDARRASAVTIKTFHALGAQLLHEFGEQIGLSVPFTILDEEEQRLLLKRRHPDLSERALREALEQISTAKNQLLTPELWAQSVEAANEPQFVEIYGSYEEVLRQNRALDFDDLLLQTVRMLEEAPPCLAAVRRASAGFRWTNIKT
;
A
#
# COMPACT_ATOMS: atom_id res chain seq x y z
N THR A 1 -7.21 -10.88 -5.73
CA THR A 1 -8.18 -11.23 -6.80
C THR A 1 -7.83 -12.59 -7.35
N LEU A 2 -8.83 -13.43 -7.62
CA LEU A 2 -8.70 -14.82 -8.04
C LEU A 2 -9.18 -14.93 -9.50
N PHE A 3 -8.27 -15.35 -10.38
CA PHE A 3 -8.54 -15.53 -11.80
C PHE A 3 -8.21 -16.96 -12.23
N ASP A 4 -9.05 -17.50 -13.10
CA ASP A 4 -8.81 -18.73 -13.85
C ASP A 4 -8.83 -18.38 -15.34
N THR A 5 -7.77 -17.69 -15.74
CA THR A 5 -7.53 -17.23 -17.11
C THR A 5 -6.05 -17.31 -17.46
N GLU A 6 -5.74 -17.09 -18.72
CA GLU A 6 -4.35 -16.81 -19.11
C GLU A 6 -3.82 -15.57 -18.35
N LEU A 7 -2.53 -15.60 -18.01
CA LEU A 7 -1.82 -14.49 -17.37
C LEU A 7 -1.45 -13.41 -18.41
N SER A 8 -2.46 -12.86 -19.06
CA SER A 8 -2.35 -11.75 -20.02
C SER A 8 -3.26 -10.60 -19.62
N TYR A 9 -2.88 -9.39 -20.01
CA TYR A 9 -3.69 -8.20 -19.73
C TYR A 9 -5.12 -8.35 -20.29
N ASP A 10 -5.25 -8.78 -21.54
CA ASP A 10 -6.54 -8.90 -22.22
C ASP A 10 -7.44 -9.93 -21.53
N ALA A 11 -6.90 -11.10 -21.15
CA ALA A 11 -7.68 -12.14 -20.51
C ALA A 11 -8.17 -11.74 -19.11
N ILE A 12 -7.32 -11.06 -18.33
CA ILE A 12 -7.68 -10.55 -17.00
C ILE A 12 -8.69 -9.39 -17.10
N PHE A 13 -8.46 -8.45 -18.03
CA PHE A 13 -9.36 -7.32 -18.26
C PHE A 13 -10.74 -7.79 -18.71
N ASP A 14 -10.80 -8.74 -19.65
CA ASP A 14 -12.05 -9.33 -20.10
C ASP A 14 -12.76 -10.05 -18.95
N ALA A 15 -12.05 -10.81 -18.12
CA ALA A 15 -12.65 -11.49 -16.97
C ALA A 15 -13.25 -10.51 -15.95
N LEU A 16 -12.60 -9.38 -15.69
CA LEU A 16 -13.14 -8.32 -14.84
C LEU A 16 -14.36 -7.63 -15.47
N LYS A 17 -14.26 -7.28 -16.76
CA LYS A 17 -15.31 -6.58 -17.50
C LYS A 17 -16.57 -7.44 -17.62
N THR A 18 -16.44 -8.71 -18.00
CA THR A 18 -17.58 -9.63 -18.13
C THR A 18 -18.05 -10.18 -16.80
N GLY A 19 -17.14 -10.36 -15.83
CA GLY A 19 -17.43 -11.00 -14.55
C GLY A 19 -17.94 -12.41 -14.75
N ASP A 20 -17.35 -13.14 -15.69
CA ASP A 20 -17.64 -14.56 -15.87
C ASP A 20 -17.16 -15.33 -14.63
N PRO A 21 -18.04 -15.99 -13.86
CA PRO A 21 -17.65 -16.72 -12.65
C PRO A 21 -16.66 -17.86 -12.89
N ARG A 22 -16.53 -18.34 -14.13
CA ARG A 22 -15.54 -19.36 -14.50
C ARG A 22 -14.14 -18.80 -14.62
N ARG A 23 -14.01 -17.49 -14.88
CA ARG A 23 -12.74 -16.79 -15.14
C ARG A 23 -12.36 -15.85 -14.01
N PHE A 24 -13.35 -15.24 -13.36
CA PHE A 24 -13.17 -14.36 -12.21
C PHE A 24 -13.86 -14.99 -11.00
N HIS A 25 -13.05 -15.68 -10.19
CA HIS A 25 -13.54 -16.47 -9.07
C HIS A 25 -13.81 -15.61 -7.84
N GLY A 26 -13.30 -14.38 -7.75
CA GLY A 26 -13.57 -13.49 -6.63
C GLY A 26 -12.36 -12.71 -6.12
N THR A 27 -12.49 -12.11 -4.95
CA THR A 27 -11.41 -11.34 -4.29
C THR A 27 -10.91 -12.02 -3.02
N ILE A 28 -9.69 -11.67 -2.65
CA ILE A 28 -9.15 -11.96 -1.31
C ILE A 28 -9.01 -10.60 -0.65
N GLU A 29 -9.60 -10.44 0.52
CA GLU A 29 -9.72 -9.16 1.21
C GLU A 29 -9.32 -9.29 2.68
N PHE A 30 -9.16 -8.15 3.34
CA PHE A 30 -9.02 -8.08 4.78
C PHE A 30 -10.40 -7.85 5.41
N PHE A 31 -10.51 -8.06 6.71
CA PHE A 31 -11.72 -7.69 7.44
C PHE A 31 -11.80 -6.16 7.54
N PRO A 32 -12.84 -5.53 6.99
CA PRO A 32 -12.95 -4.07 6.98
C PRO A 32 -13.00 -3.47 8.38
N GLU A 33 -13.43 -4.26 9.37
CA GLU A 33 -13.51 -3.89 10.79
C GLU A 33 -12.13 -3.54 11.38
N GLU A 34 -11.03 -4.07 10.83
CA GLU A 34 -9.66 -3.69 11.26
C GLU A 34 -9.36 -2.21 11.00
N GLY A 35 -10.07 -1.60 10.06
CA GLY A 35 -9.89 -0.21 9.69
C GLY A 35 -10.05 0.75 10.87
N LYS A 36 -9.10 1.69 11.02
CA LYS A 36 -9.08 2.71 12.09
C LYS A 36 -10.33 3.59 12.24
N TYR A 37 -11.12 3.65 11.19
CA TYR A 37 -12.29 4.49 11.06
C TYR A 37 -13.41 3.68 10.42
N HIS A 38 -13.51 2.38 10.72
CA HIS A 38 -14.56 1.56 10.15
C HIS A 38 -15.93 2.04 10.65
N TYR A 39 -16.11 2.04 11.97
CA TYR A 39 -17.31 2.55 12.64
C TYR A 39 -17.16 4.00 13.07
N ASP A 40 -18.30 4.60 13.39
CA ASP A 40 -18.33 5.92 14.00
C ASP A 40 -17.80 5.82 15.43
N GLY A 41 -17.16 6.88 15.92
CA GLY A 41 -16.80 6.84 17.32
C GLY A 41 -16.13 8.08 17.88
N HIS A 42 -15.89 8.00 19.18
CA HIS A 42 -15.23 9.05 19.94
C HIS A 42 -14.28 8.41 20.94
N ARG A 43 -12.99 8.40 20.58
CA ARG A 43 -11.93 7.68 21.27
C ARG A 43 -11.85 8.02 22.74
N LYS A 44 -11.90 9.32 23.06
CA LYS A 44 -11.77 9.82 24.44
C LYS A 44 -12.87 9.31 25.38
N CYS A 45 -14.00 8.89 24.83
CA CYS A 45 -15.13 8.34 25.59
C CYS A 45 -15.32 6.84 25.36
N ASN A 46 -14.42 6.18 24.63
CA ASN A 46 -14.51 4.77 24.28
C ASN A 46 -15.84 4.39 23.61
N ILE A 47 -16.35 5.27 22.74
CA ILE A 47 -17.58 5.05 22.00
C ILE A 47 -17.23 4.57 20.60
N CYS A 48 -17.66 3.36 20.25
CA CYS A 48 -17.63 2.78 18.91
C CYS A 48 -19.06 2.38 18.55
N TRP A 49 -19.63 3.01 17.53
CA TRP A 49 -21.04 2.90 17.18
C TRP A 49 -21.23 2.50 15.73
N HIS A 50 -22.23 1.63 15.54
CA HIS A 50 -22.84 1.43 14.25
C HIS A 50 -23.47 2.76 13.78
N PRO A 51 -23.44 3.10 12.49
CA PRO A 51 -23.92 4.41 12.04
C PRO A 51 -25.39 4.68 12.37
N GLN A 52 -26.24 3.66 12.34
CA GLN A 52 -27.63 3.73 12.84
C GLN A 52 -27.72 4.20 14.29
N THR A 53 -26.81 3.75 15.16
CA THR A 53 -26.74 4.20 16.56
C THR A 53 -26.30 5.67 16.63
N THR A 54 -25.30 6.06 15.83
CA THR A 54 -24.89 7.48 15.73
C THR A 54 -26.04 8.39 15.29
N LEU A 55 -26.83 7.96 14.31
CA LEU A 55 -28.01 8.69 13.83
C LEU A 55 -29.07 8.81 14.92
N ALA A 56 -29.33 7.74 15.68
CA ALA A 56 -30.23 7.79 16.83
C ALA A 56 -29.77 8.78 17.90
N HIS A 57 -28.46 8.98 18.06
CA HIS A 57 -27.85 9.97 18.96
C HIS A 57 -27.59 11.34 18.30
N SER A 58 -28.17 11.62 17.13
CA SER A 58 -28.01 12.89 16.41
C SER A 58 -26.55 13.26 16.13
N GLY A 59 -25.67 12.28 15.97
CA GLY A 59 -24.23 12.50 15.73
C GLY A 59 -23.42 12.93 16.96
N LEU A 60 -24.01 12.91 18.16
CA LEU A 60 -23.37 13.38 19.38
C LEU A 60 -23.02 12.22 20.31
N CYS A 61 -21.82 12.26 20.89
CA CYS A 61 -21.34 11.29 21.86
C CYS A 61 -22.21 11.32 23.13
N ALA A 62 -22.77 10.17 23.52
CA ALA A 62 -23.65 10.05 24.69
C ALA A 62 -22.94 10.38 26.03
N VAL A 63 -21.61 10.35 26.07
CA VAL A 63 -20.82 10.58 27.29
C VAL A 63 -20.48 12.06 27.48
N CYS A 64 -20.08 12.76 26.42
CA CYS A 64 -19.55 14.12 26.53
C CYS A 64 -20.29 15.18 25.70
N GLY A 65 -21.29 14.77 24.90
CA GLY A 65 -22.09 15.64 24.03
C GLY A 65 -21.34 16.23 22.84
N LYS A 66 -20.08 15.87 22.60
CA LYS A 66 -19.30 16.32 21.43
C LYS A 66 -19.64 15.48 20.20
N PRO A 67 -19.46 16.02 18.98
CA PRO A 67 -19.64 15.24 17.75
C PRO A 67 -18.77 13.99 17.73
N VAL A 68 -19.33 12.87 17.28
CA VAL A 68 -18.54 11.65 17.02
C VAL A 68 -17.82 11.77 15.68
N THR A 69 -16.66 11.15 15.56
CA THR A 69 -15.94 11.00 14.29
C THR A 69 -16.71 10.01 13.41
N VAL A 70 -17.11 10.45 12.22
CA VAL A 70 -17.86 9.63 11.25
C VAL A 70 -16.91 8.66 10.53
N GLY A 71 -17.22 7.38 10.65
CA GLY A 71 -16.51 6.27 10.05
C GLY A 71 -16.82 6.05 8.56
N VAL A 72 -16.11 5.11 7.96
CA VAL A 72 -16.27 4.69 6.57
C VAL A 72 -17.62 3.99 6.38
N TYR A 73 -18.01 3.14 7.32
CA TYR A 73 -19.25 2.37 7.23
C TYR A 73 -20.49 3.27 7.21
N HIS A 74 -20.46 4.42 7.90
CA HIS A 74 -21.52 5.44 7.81
C HIS A 74 -21.70 5.98 6.40
N ARG A 75 -20.60 6.28 5.71
CA ARG A 75 -20.65 6.72 4.30
C ARG A 75 -21.16 5.62 3.39
N VAL A 76 -20.78 4.35 3.66
CA VAL A 76 -21.30 3.20 2.92
C VAL A 76 -22.81 3.09 3.09
N GLU A 77 -23.34 3.13 4.33
CA GLU A 77 -24.80 3.10 4.56
C GLU A 77 -25.52 4.31 3.92
N THR A 78 -24.92 5.50 3.95
CA THR A 78 -25.52 6.70 3.37
C THR A 78 -25.59 6.64 1.84
N LEU A 79 -24.60 6.01 1.20
CA LEU A 79 -24.49 5.90 -0.26
C LEU A 79 -25.11 4.61 -0.82
N ALA A 80 -25.38 3.63 0.03
CA ALA A 80 -25.92 2.35 -0.38
C ALA A 80 -27.32 2.52 -0.99
N ASP A 81 -27.48 1.98 -2.20
CA ASP A 81 -28.76 1.88 -2.91
C ASP A 81 -29.53 0.60 -2.55
N ARG A 82 -29.05 -0.14 -1.55
CA ARG A 82 -29.52 -1.47 -1.15
C ARG A 82 -29.40 -1.67 0.35
N SER A 83 -30.21 -2.58 0.88
CA SER A 83 -30.16 -2.90 2.32
C SER A 83 -28.94 -3.76 2.66
N GLU A 84 -28.52 -3.73 3.93
CA GLU A 84 -27.45 -4.60 4.41
C GLU A 84 -27.80 -6.08 4.15
N GLY A 85 -26.84 -6.83 3.59
CA GLY A 85 -27.03 -8.23 3.21
C GLY A 85 -27.67 -8.47 1.84
N GLU A 86 -28.22 -7.44 1.19
CA GLU A 86 -28.73 -7.54 -0.17
C GLU A 86 -27.57 -7.66 -1.19
N LYS A 87 -27.64 -8.67 -2.06
CA LYS A 87 -26.59 -8.95 -3.04
C LYS A 87 -27.07 -8.58 -4.45
N PRO A 88 -26.31 -7.77 -5.21
CA PRO A 88 -26.65 -7.48 -6.60
C PRO A 88 -26.63 -8.75 -7.46
N ALA A 89 -27.37 -8.74 -8.57
CA ALA A 89 -27.51 -9.88 -9.48
C ALA A 89 -26.16 -10.43 -9.97
N ARG A 90 -25.14 -9.56 -10.10
CA ARG A 90 -23.76 -9.92 -10.41
C ARG A 90 -22.90 -9.76 -9.16
N THR A 91 -22.82 -10.81 -8.36
CA THR A 91 -21.97 -10.89 -7.15
C THR A 91 -20.92 -11.98 -7.34
N HIS A 92 -19.68 -11.66 -7.04
CA HIS A 92 -18.58 -12.62 -6.94
C HIS A 92 -18.28 -12.87 -5.45
N PRO A 93 -17.81 -14.07 -5.07
CA PRO A 93 -17.43 -14.31 -3.69
C PRO A 93 -16.17 -13.52 -3.35
N PHE A 94 -15.97 -13.28 -2.05
CA PHE A 94 -14.72 -12.77 -1.51
C PHE A 94 -14.30 -13.65 -0.33
N HIS A 95 -13.01 -13.67 -0.05
CA HIS A 95 -12.43 -14.41 1.07
C HIS A 95 -11.69 -13.44 1.98
N SER A 96 -12.23 -13.20 3.17
CA SER A 96 -11.55 -12.42 4.20
C SER A 96 -10.53 -13.29 4.92
N LEU A 97 -9.25 -12.92 4.84
CA LEU A 97 -8.15 -13.68 5.43
C LEU A 97 -7.45 -12.88 6.53
N ILE A 98 -6.99 -13.61 7.55
CA ILE A 98 -6.09 -13.11 8.59
C ILE A 98 -4.72 -13.73 8.32
N PRO A 99 -3.64 -12.94 8.25
CA PRO A 99 -2.30 -13.46 8.05
C PRO A 99 -1.95 -14.55 9.08
N LEU A 100 -1.28 -15.61 8.63
CA LEU A 100 -0.89 -16.73 9.49
C LEU A 100 -0.06 -16.29 10.71
N PRO A 101 0.86 -15.30 10.63
CA PRO A 101 1.55 -14.78 11.81
C PRO A 101 0.63 -14.17 12.87
N GLU A 102 -0.50 -13.57 12.47
CA GLU A 102 -1.49 -12.97 13.38
C GLU A 102 -2.31 -14.04 14.08
N VAL A 103 -2.76 -15.06 13.33
CA VAL A 103 -3.40 -16.25 13.92
C VAL A 103 -2.48 -16.92 14.94
N LEU A 104 -1.19 -17.08 14.61
CA LEU A 104 -0.19 -17.64 15.53
C LEU A 104 0.08 -16.73 16.73
N SER A 105 0.09 -15.41 16.52
CA SER A 105 0.27 -14.42 17.58
C SER A 105 -0.85 -14.51 18.62
N GLU A 106 -2.09 -14.62 18.17
CA GLU A 106 -3.27 -14.83 19.01
C GLU A 106 -3.15 -16.16 19.78
N LEU A 107 -2.83 -17.25 19.09
CA LEU A 107 -2.70 -18.59 19.68
C LEU A 107 -1.68 -18.66 20.82
N HIS A 108 -0.58 -17.92 20.71
CA HIS A 108 0.49 -17.94 21.71
C HIS A 108 0.39 -16.81 22.74
N GLY A 109 -0.53 -15.86 22.57
CA GLY A 109 -0.64 -14.68 23.42
C GLY A 109 0.61 -13.80 23.41
N VAL A 110 1.37 -13.79 22.30
CA VAL A 110 2.59 -13.00 22.13
C VAL A 110 2.56 -12.25 20.81
N GLY A 111 3.25 -11.12 20.70
CA GLY A 111 3.23 -10.32 19.47
C GLY A 111 3.74 -11.05 18.22
N VAL A 112 3.24 -10.62 17.05
CA VAL A 112 3.55 -11.17 15.70
C VAL A 112 5.05 -11.24 15.40
N ASN A 113 5.84 -10.30 15.93
CA ASN A 113 7.29 -10.22 15.72
C ASN A 113 8.09 -11.07 16.72
N SER A 114 7.44 -11.80 17.62
CA SER A 114 8.13 -12.65 18.60
C SER A 114 8.88 -13.78 17.91
N LYS A 115 10.04 -14.17 18.47
CA LYS A 115 10.84 -15.29 17.95
C LYS A 115 10.02 -16.59 17.85
N ARG A 116 9.13 -16.81 18.83
CA ARG A 116 8.24 -17.98 18.88
C ARG A 116 7.29 -18.04 17.69
N VAL A 117 6.58 -16.95 17.40
CA VAL A 117 5.66 -16.85 16.25
C VAL A 117 6.43 -17.02 14.94
N GLN A 118 7.54 -16.30 14.78
CA GLN A 118 8.33 -16.35 13.55
C GLN A 118 8.91 -17.74 13.29
N GLN A 119 9.41 -18.43 14.32
CA GLN A 119 9.92 -19.80 14.18
C GLN A 119 8.81 -20.78 13.75
N GLN A 120 7.64 -20.71 14.40
CA GLN A 120 6.53 -21.59 14.03
C GLN A 120 5.97 -21.29 12.64
N TYR A 121 5.86 -20.00 12.27
CA TYR A 121 5.45 -19.59 10.92
C TYR A 121 6.36 -20.22 9.85
N HIS A 122 7.67 -20.05 9.96
CA HIS A 122 8.62 -20.65 9.00
C HIS A 122 8.59 -22.18 9.02
N GLN A 123 8.40 -22.80 10.19
CA GLN A 123 8.25 -24.26 10.28
C GLN A 123 7.01 -24.75 9.53
N LEU A 124 5.88 -24.05 9.64
CA LEU A 124 4.65 -24.39 8.93
C LEU A 124 4.82 -24.21 7.43
N LEU A 125 5.44 -23.12 6.98
CA LEU A 125 5.72 -22.92 5.56
C LEU A 125 6.61 -24.02 4.98
N HIS A 126 7.62 -24.45 5.73
CA HIS A 126 8.51 -25.54 5.29
C HIS A 126 7.79 -26.89 5.22
N LYS A 127 6.83 -27.17 6.13
CA LYS A 127 6.14 -28.46 6.20
C LYS A 127 4.93 -28.54 5.27
N LEU A 128 4.17 -27.45 5.15
CA LEU A 128 2.85 -27.42 4.53
C LEU A 128 2.83 -26.63 3.21
N GLY A 129 3.86 -25.81 2.93
CA GLY A 129 3.93 -25.00 1.71
C GLY A 129 3.54 -23.53 1.91
N PRO A 130 3.19 -22.81 0.84
CA PRO A 130 2.92 -21.37 0.89
C PRO A 130 1.75 -20.98 1.79
N GLU A 131 1.84 -19.81 2.42
CA GLU A 131 0.84 -19.30 3.38
C GLU A 131 -0.59 -19.29 2.82
N LEU A 132 -0.79 -18.75 1.61
CA LEU A 132 -2.11 -18.67 1.01
C LEU A 132 -2.75 -20.05 0.85
N ASP A 133 -1.96 -21.08 0.54
CA ASP A 133 -2.48 -22.43 0.39
C ASP A 133 -2.88 -23.02 1.75
N ILE A 134 -2.06 -22.80 2.78
CA ILE A 134 -2.39 -23.15 4.18
C ILE A 134 -3.69 -22.46 4.62
N LEU A 135 -3.84 -21.17 4.33
CA LEU A 135 -5.00 -20.38 4.76
C LEU A 135 -6.28 -20.72 3.99
N MET A 136 -6.20 -21.12 2.72
CA MET A 136 -7.38 -21.25 1.85
C MET A 136 -7.75 -22.70 1.50
N HIS A 137 -6.80 -23.53 1.08
CA HIS A 137 -7.12 -24.80 0.39
C HIS A 137 -6.70 -26.03 1.19
N LEU A 138 -5.61 -25.95 1.96
CA LEU A 138 -5.03 -27.12 2.60
C LEU A 138 -6.03 -27.78 3.58
N PRO A 139 -6.18 -29.11 3.57
CA PRO A 139 -7.11 -29.79 4.47
C PRO A 139 -6.77 -29.55 5.95
N LEU A 140 -7.80 -29.28 6.77
CA LEU A 140 -7.64 -28.95 8.19
C LEU A 140 -6.87 -30.03 8.98
N GLY A 141 -7.03 -31.31 8.64
CA GLY A 141 -6.30 -32.41 9.27
C GLY A 141 -4.78 -32.37 9.06
N GLN A 142 -4.32 -31.88 7.90
CA GLN A 142 -2.87 -31.71 7.65
C GLN A 142 -2.32 -30.52 8.46
N ILE A 143 -3.10 -29.45 8.57
CA ILE A 143 -2.76 -28.28 9.39
C ILE A 143 -2.68 -28.69 10.87
N GLU A 144 -3.64 -29.47 11.34
CA GLU A 144 -3.68 -29.98 12.71
C GLU A 144 -2.44 -30.83 13.03
N GLN A 145 -2.04 -31.72 12.13
CA GLN A 145 -0.85 -32.57 12.32
C GLN A 145 0.45 -31.76 12.43
N ALA A 146 0.58 -30.66 11.67
CA ALA A 146 1.82 -29.89 11.63
C ALA A 146 1.86 -28.70 12.61
N GLY A 147 0.71 -28.11 12.93
CA GLY A 147 0.58 -26.88 13.71
C GLY A 147 -0.35 -26.95 14.92
N GLY A 148 -0.99 -28.09 15.16
CA GLY A 148 -1.86 -28.35 16.32
C GLY A 148 -3.33 -28.03 16.08
N ALA A 149 -4.19 -28.60 16.94
CA ALA A 149 -5.65 -28.50 16.84
C ALA A 149 -6.17 -27.06 16.91
N GLN A 150 -5.55 -26.20 17.73
CA GLN A 150 -5.97 -24.81 17.88
C GLN A 150 -5.71 -23.99 16.61
N LEU A 151 -4.61 -24.25 15.89
CA LEU A 151 -4.34 -23.60 14.61
C LEU A 151 -5.33 -24.04 13.53
N ALA A 152 -5.59 -25.34 13.43
CA ALA A 152 -6.58 -25.87 12.51
C ALA A 152 -7.97 -25.29 12.77
N ARG A 153 -8.35 -25.17 14.05
CA ARG A 153 -9.61 -24.53 14.46
C ARG A 153 -9.66 -23.05 14.11
N GLY A 154 -8.58 -22.29 14.38
CA GLY A 154 -8.51 -20.87 14.01
C GLY A 154 -8.67 -20.65 12.50
N ILE A 155 -8.00 -21.48 11.69
CA ILE A 155 -8.14 -21.44 10.23
C ILE A 155 -9.54 -21.86 9.79
N GLN A 156 -10.15 -22.85 10.43
CA GLN A 156 -11.54 -23.25 10.16
C GLN A 156 -12.52 -22.10 10.43
N HIS A 157 -12.39 -21.43 11.58
CA HIS A 157 -13.21 -20.29 11.95
C HIS A 157 -13.07 -19.14 10.95
N MET A 158 -11.84 -18.79 10.59
CA MET A 158 -11.54 -17.79 9.55
C MET A 158 -12.18 -18.17 8.20
N ARG A 159 -11.93 -19.39 7.70
CA ARG A 159 -12.49 -19.87 6.41
C ARG A 159 -14.02 -19.88 6.38
N SER A 160 -14.64 -20.09 7.54
CA SER A 160 -16.09 -20.09 7.68
C SER A 160 -16.65 -18.74 8.13
N GLY A 161 -15.85 -17.67 8.19
CA GLY A 161 -16.28 -16.33 8.59
C GLY A 161 -16.72 -16.20 10.06
N HIS A 162 -16.51 -17.22 10.89
CA HIS A 162 -16.83 -17.20 12.32
C HIS A 162 -15.70 -16.54 13.11
N VAL A 163 -15.50 -15.24 12.90
CA VAL A 163 -14.51 -14.44 13.62
C VAL A 163 -15.20 -13.46 14.57
N LEU A 164 -14.52 -13.12 15.67
CA LEU A 164 -14.92 -12.03 16.52
C LEU A 164 -14.27 -10.75 16.00
N ALA A 165 -15.06 -9.90 15.36
CA ALA A 165 -14.61 -8.62 14.85
C ALA A 165 -14.98 -7.49 15.81
N GLN A 166 -13.97 -6.78 16.32
CA GLN A 166 -14.15 -5.51 17.02
C GLN A 166 -13.75 -4.38 16.08
N SER A 167 -14.73 -3.57 15.70
CA SER A 167 -14.52 -2.50 14.73
C SER A 167 -13.64 -1.36 15.26
N GLY A 168 -12.70 -0.93 14.44
CA GLY A 168 -11.90 0.28 14.69
C GLY A 168 -12.70 1.56 14.50
N TYR A 169 -12.33 2.59 15.25
CA TYR A 169 -13.03 3.87 15.28
C TYR A 169 -12.11 5.00 15.72
N ASP A 170 -12.39 6.23 15.27
CA ASP A 170 -11.69 7.45 15.66
C ASP A 170 -10.15 7.32 15.75
N GLY A 171 -9.57 6.59 14.80
CA GLY A 171 -8.13 6.37 14.62
C GLY A 171 -7.53 5.18 15.40
N GLU A 172 -8.34 4.39 16.09
CA GLU A 172 -7.96 3.12 16.73
C GLU A 172 -8.26 1.96 15.78
N TYR A 173 -7.27 1.07 15.58
CA TYR A 173 -7.47 -0.13 14.75
C TYR A 173 -8.46 -1.08 15.40
N GLY A 174 -9.27 -1.72 14.57
CA GLY A 174 -10.08 -2.84 15.00
C GLY A 174 -9.24 -4.09 15.27
N VAL A 175 -9.86 -5.08 15.88
CA VAL A 175 -9.22 -6.34 16.24
C VAL A 175 -10.10 -7.49 15.75
N ILE A 176 -9.53 -8.36 14.93
CA ILE A 176 -10.16 -9.62 14.53
C ILE A 176 -9.54 -10.74 15.34
N ARG A 177 -10.39 -11.60 15.89
CA ARG A 177 -9.96 -12.79 16.64
C ARG A 177 -10.61 -14.03 16.07
N VAL A 178 -9.82 -15.08 15.92
CA VAL A 178 -10.30 -16.38 15.41
C VAL A 178 -10.71 -17.34 16.51
N LEU A 179 -10.33 -17.08 17.77
CA LEU A 179 -10.64 -17.95 18.90
C LEU A 179 -11.56 -17.25 19.90
N ASP A 180 -12.59 -17.97 20.34
CA ASP A 180 -13.45 -17.56 21.45
C ASP A 180 -12.68 -17.73 22.79
N GLU A 181 -12.51 -16.65 23.56
CA GLU A 181 -11.89 -16.68 24.90
C GLU A 181 -12.66 -17.56 25.91
N SER A 182 -13.92 -17.92 25.62
CA SER A 182 -14.82 -18.63 26.53
C SER A 182 -14.54 -20.12 26.72
N LEU A 183 -13.56 -20.70 26.03
CA LEU A 183 -13.26 -22.14 26.07
C LEU A 183 -11.84 -22.50 26.54
N SER A 184 -11.01 -21.51 26.89
CA SER A 184 -9.65 -21.72 27.40
C SER A 184 -9.65 -21.91 28.93
N GLN A 185 -10.22 -23.03 29.41
CA GLN A 185 -10.21 -23.36 30.84
C GLN A 185 -8.87 -23.91 31.37
N ASP A 186 -7.85 -24.09 30.52
CA ASP A 186 -6.56 -24.69 30.92
C ASP A 186 -5.35 -23.72 30.88
N ALA A 187 -5.57 -22.40 30.95
CA ALA A 187 -4.47 -21.44 31.08
C ALA A 187 -4.80 -20.27 32.00
N ALA A 188 -4.70 -20.48 33.32
CA ALA A 188 -4.56 -19.40 34.31
C ALA A 188 -3.06 -19.02 34.49
N PRO A 189 -2.70 -17.86 35.07
CA PRO A 189 -3.26 -16.52 34.98
C PRO A 189 -2.14 -15.53 34.58
N GLN A 190 -2.05 -15.13 33.31
CA GLN A 190 -1.14 -14.04 32.87
C GLN A 190 -1.85 -12.92 32.09
N LEU A 191 -3.15 -13.08 31.82
CA LEU A 191 -3.98 -12.06 31.16
C LEU A 191 -4.51 -10.98 32.12
N ALA A 192 -4.41 -11.16 33.44
CA ALA A 192 -4.79 -10.15 34.43
C ALA A 192 -3.89 -8.91 34.43
N LEU A 193 -2.74 -8.94 33.72
CA LEU A 193 -1.80 -7.82 33.68
C LEU A 193 -2.17 -6.72 32.67
N PHE A 194 -2.97 -7.03 31.64
CA PHE A 194 -3.37 -6.02 30.64
C PHE A 194 -4.66 -5.28 31.01
N GLN A 195 -5.49 -5.84 31.90
CA GLN A 195 -6.75 -5.23 32.31
C GLN A 195 -6.57 -4.17 33.41
N ASN A 196 -5.48 -4.23 34.19
CA ASN A 196 -5.20 -3.31 35.29
C ASN A 196 -4.46 -2.01 34.89
N LEU A 197 -4.21 -1.77 33.60
CA LEU A 197 -3.51 -0.57 33.13
C LEU A 197 -4.43 0.53 32.59
N MET A 198 -5.77 0.36 32.67
CA MET A 198 -6.74 1.32 32.11
C MET A 198 -7.90 1.73 33.03
N THR A 199 -7.80 1.57 34.34
CA THR A 199 -8.82 2.12 35.26
C THR A 199 -8.19 2.71 36.51
N ASP A 200 -7.87 3.99 36.43
CA ASP A 200 -8.00 4.89 37.57
C ASP A 200 -8.82 6.08 37.07
N LEU A 201 -10.09 6.14 37.52
CA LEU A 201 -10.89 7.35 37.82
C LEU A 201 -12.34 6.92 38.10
N ASP A 202 -12.64 6.82 39.40
CA ASP A 202 -13.93 7.01 40.09
C ASP A 202 -15.20 6.37 39.49
N ALA A 203 -15.40 5.11 39.87
CA ALA A 203 -16.68 4.44 39.88
C ALA A 203 -17.65 5.06 40.91
N LYS A 204 -18.53 5.97 40.48
CA LYS A 204 -19.78 6.26 41.20
C LYS A 204 -20.94 6.87 40.40
N GLN A 205 -20.87 6.92 39.06
CA GLN A 205 -21.99 7.39 38.22
C GLN A 205 -22.28 6.51 36.97
N ALA A 206 -21.68 5.33 36.85
CA ALA A 206 -21.82 4.48 35.65
C ALA A 206 -22.91 3.38 35.74
N ASP A 207 -23.68 3.31 36.83
CA ASP A 207 -24.60 2.19 37.09
C ASP A 207 -26.03 2.44 36.59
N GLU A 208 -26.36 3.64 36.11
CA GLU A 208 -27.70 3.97 35.57
C GLU A 208 -27.81 4.02 34.04
N MET A 209 -26.70 3.96 33.29
CA MET A 209 -26.71 4.02 31.81
C MET A 209 -26.35 2.67 31.13
N ARG A 210 -26.30 1.58 31.89
CA ARG A 210 -25.90 0.25 31.38
C ARG A 210 -27.07 -0.64 30.90
N LYS A 211 -28.27 -0.09 30.81
CA LYS A 211 -29.41 -0.72 30.15
C LYS A 211 -29.50 -0.14 28.75
N GLU A 212 -29.46 -1.01 27.73
CA GLU A 212 -29.44 -0.71 26.28
C GLU A 212 -28.05 -0.63 25.63
N GLN A 213 -27.25 -1.70 25.76
CA GLN A 213 -26.23 -2.05 24.77
C GLN A 213 -26.63 -3.37 24.10
N PRO A 214 -26.67 -3.46 22.76
CA PRO A 214 -26.85 -4.74 22.08
C PRO A 214 -25.57 -5.58 22.25
N THR A 215 -25.77 -6.88 22.46
CA THR A 215 -24.72 -7.92 22.52
C THR A 215 -23.84 -7.93 21.27
N PRO A 216 -22.55 -8.36 21.39
CA PRO A 216 -21.66 -8.51 20.24
C PRO A 216 -22.30 -9.44 19.19
N SER A 217 -22.48 -8.91 17.99
CA SER A 217 -23.08 -9.62 16.86
C SER A 217 -22.09 -10.65 16.29
N ARG A 218 -22.48 -11.93 16.33
CA ARG A 218 -21.83 -12.97 15.53
C ARG A 218 -22.12 -12.71 14.06
N VAL A 219 -21.09 -12.47 13.26
CA VAL A 219 -21.24 -12.37 11.80
C VAL A 219 -21.60 -13.76 11.28
N ALA A 220 -22.80 -13.89 10.70
CA ALA A 220 -23.26 -15.13 10.08
C ALA A 220 -22.67 -15.24 8.67
N ALA A 221 -21.79 -16.21 8.45
CA ALA A 221 -21.32 -16.54 7.11
C ALA A 221 -22.34 -17.39 6.34
N VAL A 222 -22.47 -17.05 5.05
CA VAL A 222 -23.31 -17.74 4.07
C VAL A 222 -22.63 -19.05 3.64
N HIS A 223 -23.38 -20.16 3.65
CA HIS A 223 -22.93 -21.52 3.32
C HIS A 223 -22.32 -21.65 1.90
N PRO A 224 -21.28 -22.49 1.70
CA PRO A 224 -20.94 -23.02 0.39
C PRO A 224 -21.86 -24.19 0.01
N VAL A 225 -22.38 -24.16 -1.21
CA VAL A 225 -23.15 -25.23 -1.84
C VAL A 225 -22.23 -26.41 -2.17
N GLN A 226 -22.64 -27.61 -1.78
CA GLN A 226 -22.02 -28.88 -2.18
C GLN A 226 -22.25 -29.15 -3.67
N MET A 227 -21.18 -29.42 -4.42
CA MET A 227 -21.26 -30.04 -5.74
C MET A 227 -20.82 -31.50 -5.60
N ASN A 228 -21.80 -32.41 -5.64
CA ASN A 228 -21.56 -33.83 -5.92
C ASN A 228 -21.43 -34.00 -7.45
N GLY A 229 -20.42 -34.74 -7.88
CA GLY A 229 -20.21 -35.13 -9.27
C GLY A 229 -19.13 -36.19 -9.40
N ASP A 230 -19.51 -37.44 -9.15
CA ASP A 230 -18.72 -38.61 -9.54
C ASP A 230 -18.63 -38.69 -11.07
N ALA A 231 -17.43 -38.85 -11.63
CA ALA A 231 -17.19 -39.69 -12.80
C ALA A 231 -15.69 -39.95 -13.02
N ASN A 232 -15.35 -41.23 -13.03
CA ASN A 232 -14.09 -41.84 -13.44
C ASN A 232 -13.47 -41.27 -14.74
N GLY A 233 -12.14 -41.17 -14.74
CA GLY A 233 -11.33 -41.04 -15.94
C GLY A 233 -9.84 -41.22 -15.64
N GLN A 234 -9.36 -42.45 -15.75
CA GLN A 234 -7.94 -42.79 -15.83
C GLN A 234 -7.35 -42.11 -17.09
N ASP A 235 -6.18 -41.46 -16.99
CA ASP A 235 -5.00 -41.88 -17.77
C ASP A 235 -3.78 -40.93 -17.62
N THR A 236 -2.65 -41.61 -17.41
CA THR A 236 -1.29 -41.34 -17.91
C THR A 236 -0.57 -40.01 -17.62
N ALA A 237 0.34 -40.11 -16.65
CA ALA A 237 1.77 -39.82 -16.76
C ALA A 237 2.25 -38.88 -17.89
N HIS A 238 2.71 -37.68 -17.49
CA HIS A 238 3.85 -37.01 -18.13
C HIS A 238 4.81 -36.44 -17.08
N LYS A 239 5.98 -37.09 -16.98
CA LYS A 239 7.23 -36.55 -16.39
C LYS A 239 7.73 -35.42 -17.32
N SER A 240 8.09 -34.24 -16.84
CA SER A 240 9.44 -33.83 -16.36
C SER A 240 9.54 -32.29 -16.49
N PRO A 241 10.52 -31.58 -15.89
CA PRO A 241 11.41 -31.94 -14.80
C PRO A 241 11.42 -30.93 -13.63
N SER A 242 11.73 -31.50 -12.46
CA SER A 242 12.32 -30.82 -11.30
C SER A 242 13.68 -30.21 -11.68
N LEU A 243 13.89 -28.94 -11.32
CA LEU A 243 15.21 -28.37 -11.10
C LEU A 243 15.33 -28.08 -9.61
N ALA A 244 15.85 -29.07 -8.90
CA ALA A 244 16.47 -28.88 -7.60
C ALA A 244 17.80 -28.15 -7.80
N GLU A 245 18.06 -27.12 -7.00
CA GLU A 245 19.43 -26.74 -6.63
C GLU A 245 19.52 -26.65 -5.10
N SER A 246 19.99 -27.76 -4.55
CA SER A 246 20.82 -27.84 -3.34
C SER A 246 22.04 -26.93 -3.45
N GLY A 247 22.49 -26.42 -2.30
CA GLY A 247 23.44 -25.32 -2.19
C GLY A 247 24.77 -25.48 -2.94
N ASP A 248 25.26 -24.32 -3.39
CA ASP A 248 26.66 -24.11 -3.75
C ASP A 248 27.19 -22.94 -2.90
N GLN A 249 28.03 -23.29 -1.91
CA GLN A 249 29.01 -22.37 -1.34
C GLN A 249 30.26 -22.44 -2.20
N THR A 250 30.34 -21.62 -3.25
CA THR A 250 31.62 -21.16 -3.82
C THR A 250 31.44 -19.76 -4.42
N GLY A 251 32.22 -18.79 -3.92
CA GLY A 251 32.52 -17.47 -4.52
C GLY A 251 31.38 -16.60 -5.07
N ASN A 252 30.98 -15.57 -4.30
CA ASN A 252 30.76 -14.16 -4.69
C ASN A 252 29.51 -13.53 -3.98
N ASN A 253 29.75 -12.77 -2.91
CA ASN A 253 28.87 -11.74 -2.31
C ASN A 253 27.43 -12.09 -1.86
N GLY A 254 27.07 -13.38 -1.73
CA GLY A 254 25.81 -13.81 -1.09
C GLY A 254 24.53 -13.48 -1.87
N LEU A 255 24.63 -13.37 -3.20
CA LEU A 255 23.50 -13.20 -4.12
C LEU A 255 23.00 -14.57 -4.61
N ASN A 256 21.68 -14.76 -4.66
CA ASN A 256 21.08 -15.96 -5.25
C ASN A 256 21.18 -15.94 -6.79
N PRO A 257 20.95 -17.06 -7.50
CA PRO A 257 21.14 -17.12 -8.95
C PRO A 257 20.36 -16.05 -9.75
N PRO A 258 19.05 -15.79 -9.49
CA PRO A 258 18.33 -14.71 -10.15
C PRO A 258 18.92 -13.32 -9.89
N GLN A 259 19.33 -13.03 -8.65
CA GLN A 259 19.96 -11.76 -8.30
C GLN A 259 21.31 -11.60 -9.01
N ARG A 260 22.12 -12.66 -9.09
CA ARG A 260 23.38 -12.63 -9.85
C ARG A 260 23.14 -12.34 -11.32
N ALA A 261 22.17 -13.02 -11.94
CA ALA A 261 21.80 -12.77 -13.34
C ALA A 261 21.37 -11.32 -13.56
N ALA A 262 20.60 -10.75 -12.62
CA ALA A 262 20.20 -9.35 -12.68
C ALA A 262 21.39 -8.38 -12.46
N VAL A 263 22.37 -8.72 -11.64
CA VAL A 263 23.58 -7.91 -11.41
C VAL A 263 24.50 -7.91 -12.63
N THR A 264 24.66 -9.04 -13.32
CA THR A 264 25.58 -9.19 -14.46
C THR A 264 24.98 -8.78 -15.80
N CYS A 265 23.67 -8.58 -15.91
CA CYS A 265 22.99 -8.18 -17.15
C CYS A 265 23.20 -6.69 -17.47
N VAL A 266 24.34 -6.32 -18.05
CA VAL A 266 24.72 -4.90 -18.22
C VAL A 266 24.42 -4.35 -19.64
N ASP A 267 24.21 -5.19 -20.63
CA ASP A 267 24.21 -4.77 -22.04
C ASP A 267 22.86 -4.33 -22.62
N ARG A 268 21.79 -4.34 -21.82
CA ARG A 268 20.42 -4.12 -22.30
C ARG A 268 19.48 -3.58 -21.22
N PRO A 269 18.31 -3.03 -21.59
CA PRO A 269 17.25 -2.72 -20.63
C PRO A 269 16.87 -3.96 -19.81
N LEU A 270 16.73 -3.79 -18.49
CA LEU A 270 16.43 -4.86 -17.56
C LEU A 270 15.26 -4.46 -16.67
N LEU A 271 14.22 -5.29 -16.64
CA LEU A 271 13.12 -5.20 -15.69
C LEU A 271 13.28 -6.29 -14.62
N ILE A 272 13.35 -5.90 -13.36
CA ILE A 272 13.43 -6.84 -12.22
C ILE A 272 12.06 -6.88 -11.52
N VAL A 273 11.29 -7.93 -11.83
CA VAL A 273 10.05 -8.23 -11.10
C VAL A 273 10.41 -9.05 -9.87
N ALA A 274 10.01 -8.56 -8.69
CA ALA A 274 10.35 -9.22 -7.43
C ALA A 274 9.27 -8.95 -6.37
N GLY A 275 9.01 -9.91 -5.48
CA GLY A 275 8.10 -9.70 -4.36
C GLY A 275 8.70 -8.81 -3.25
N PRO A 276 7.90 -8.40 -2.26
CA PRO A 276 8.42 -7.83 -1.00
C PRO A 276 9.50 -8.74 -0.39
N GLY A 277 10.51 -8.17 0.26
CA GLY A 277 11.56 -8.93 0.97
C GLY A 277 12.58 -9.70 0.09
N THR A 278 12.38 -9.80 -1.22
CA THR A 278 13.24 -10.59 -2.14
C THR A 278 14.62 -9.99 -2.45
N GLY A 279 14.99 -8.88 -1.78
CA GLY A 279 16.31 -8.28 -1.92
C GLY A 279 16.50 -7.38 -3.16
N LYS A 280 15.43 -6.74 -3.68
CA LYS A 280 15.52 -5.78 -4.79
C LYS A 280 16.61 -4.72 -4.58
N THR A 281 16.58 -4.05 -3.43
CA THR A 281 17.56 -3.00 -3.10
C THR A 281 18.98 -3.55 -3.09
N ARG A 282 19.18 -4.75 -2.53
CA ARG A 282 20.48 -5.44 -2.52
C ARG A 282 20.95 -5.71 -3.95
N THR A 283 20.06 -6.20 -4.80
CA THR A 283 20.36 -6.48 -6.21
C THR A 283 20.80 -5.21 -6.95
N LEU A 284 20.07 -4.11 -6.78
CA LEU A 284 20.42 -2.82 -7.40
C LEU A 284 21.75 -2.26 -6.89
N THR A 285 22.03 -2.33 -5.57
CA THR A 285 23.28 -1.81 -5.02
C THR A 285 24.49 -2.64 -5.46
N HIS A 286 24.35 -3.96 -5.53
CA HIS A 286 25.39 -4.83 -6.08
C HIS A 286 25.57 -4.64 -7.58
N ARG A 287 24.50 -4.34 -8.34
CA ARG A 287 24.60 -3.99 -9.75
C ARG A 287 25.40 -2.71 -9.98
N ILE A 288 25.16 -1.67 -9.18
CA ILE A 288 25.95 -0.43 -9.22
C ILE A 288 27.43 -0.72 -8.95
N ALA A 289 27.73 -1.48 -7.89
CA ALA A 289 29.11 -1.85 -7.57
C ALA A 289 29.76 -2.67 -8.70
N HIS A 290 29.02 -3.63 -9.27
CA HIS A 290 29.50 -4.46 -10.38
C HIS A 290 29.83 -3.64 -11.63
N LEU A 291 28.99 -2.67 -11.99
CA LEU A 291 29.26 -1.75 -13.10
C LEU A 291 30.56 -0.97 -12.90
N ILE A 292 30.80 -0.49 -11.69
CA ILE A 292 32.00 0.30 -11.37
C ILE A 292 33.24 -0.58 -11.32
N GLU A 293 33.19 -1.71 -10.62
CA GLU A 293 34.37 -2.55 -10.36
C GLU A 293 34.76 -3.45 -11.52
N GLN A 294 33.78 -4.06 -12.19
CA GLN A 294 34.02 -5.10 -13.20
C GLN A 294 33.89 -4.56 -14.63
N HIS A 295 33.06 -3.53 -14.84
CA HIS A 295 32.87 -2.91 -16.16
C HIS A 295 33.54 -1.54 -16.29
N ASN A 296 34.30 -1.11 -15.27
CA ASN A 296 35.05 0.14 -15.25
C ASN A 296 34.20 1.37 -15.64
N VAL A 297 32.93 1.36 -15.24
CA VAL A 297 32.02 2.48 -15.44
C VAL A 297 32.38 3.59 -14.47
N ALA A 298 32.64 4.80 -14.98
CA ALA A 298 32.87 5.96 -14.14
C ALA A 298 31.61 6.22 -13.26
N PRO A 299 31.73 6.30 -11.92
CA PRO A 299 30.58 6.42 -11.02
C PRO A 299 29.63 7.59 -11.34
N GLU A 300 30.16 8.69 -11.83
CA GLU A 300 29.43 9.88 -12.27
C GLU A 300 28.45 9.61 -13.44
N ASN A 301 28.65 8.52 -14.19
CA ASN A 301 27.75 8.09 -15.27
C ASN A 301 26.60 7.18 -14.80
N ILE A 302 26.46 6.97 -13.48
CA ILE A 302 25.43 6.11 -12.89
C ILE A 302 24.40 6.97 -12.15
N LEU A 303 23.12 6.78 -12.52
CA LEU A 303 21.96 7.29 -11.82
C LEU A 303 21.22 6.17 -11.11
N ALA A 304 20.86 6.41 -9.86
CA ALA A 304 19.85 5.62 -9.17
C ALA A 304 18.74 6.53 -8.64
N ILE A 305 17.51 6.24 -9.05
CA ILE A 305 16.31 6.97 -8.65
C ILE A 305 15.49 6.13 -7.66
N THR A 306 14.98 6.79 -6.62
CA THR A 306 14.08 6.20 -5.62
C THR A 306 12.89 7.13 -5.36
N PHE A 307 11.81 6.64 -4.76
CA PHE A 307 10.64 7.47 -4.47
C PHE A 307 10.77 8.30 -3.17
N THR A 308 11.57 7.86 -2.20
CA THR A 308 11.68 8.52 -0.90
C THR A 308 13.11 8.89 -0.53
N ASN A 309 13.27 9.99 0.20
CA ASN A 309 14.58 10.42 0.72
C ASN A 309 15.23 9.34 1.61
N LYS A 310 14.40 8.61 2.38
CA LYS A 310 14.86 7.47 3.19
C LYS A 310 15.42 6.34 2.32
N ALA A 311 14.74 5.98 1.23
CA ALA A 311 15.23 4.95 0.30
C ALA A 311 16.51 5.38 -0.41
N ALA A 312 16.61 6.66 -0.81
CA ALA A 312 17.84 7.21 -1.39
C ALA A 312 19.01 7.14 -0.39
N ALA A 313 18.79 7.53 0.87
CA ALA A 313 19.80 7.48 1.92
C ALA A 313 20.24 6.04 2.22
N GLU A 314 19.29 5.11 2.35
CA GLU A 314 19.58 3.70 2.54
C GLU A 314 20.39 3.12 1.38
N MET A 315 20.03 3.44 0.14
CA MET A 315 20.75 3.00 -1.05
C MET A 315 22.18 3.55 -1.08
N ARG A 316 22.38 4.84 -0.75
CA ARG A 316 23.73 5.45 -0.60
C ARG A 316 24.57 4.71 0.42
N SER A 317 24.04 4.43 1.61
CA SER A 317 24.75 3.68 2.65
C SER A 317 25.14 2.27 2.19
N ARG A 318 24.26 1.58 1.46
CA ARG A 318 24.55 0.26 0.91
C ARG A 318 25.60 0.29 -0.19
N VAL A 319 25.58 1.28 -1.08
CA VAL A 319 26.63 1.46 -2.11
C VAL A 319 27.97 1.80 -1.45
N ALA A 320 27.97 2.66 -0.42
CA ALA A 320 29.18 3.00 0.34
C ALA A 320 29.78 1.82 1.12
N ALA A 321 28.98 0.80 1.44
CA ALA A 321 29.47 -0.44 2.03
C ALA A 321 30.12 -1.40 1.01
N LEU A 322 29.89 -1.18 -0.29
CA LEU A 322 30.39 -2.02 -1.38
C LEU A 322 31.58 -1.40 -2.14
N LEU A 323 31.76 -0.09 -2.04
CA LEU A 323 32.78 0.68 -2.78
C LEU A 323 33.57 1.56 -1.82
N ASP A 324 34.77 1.99 -2.21
CA ASP A 324 35.47 3.03 -1.44
C ASP A 324 34.71 4.37 -1.46
N ALA A 325 34.99 5.20 -0.45
CA ALA A 325 34.30 6.45 -0.21
C ALA A 325 34.29 7.39 -1.43
N ARG A 326 35.41 7.46 -2.18
CA ARG A 326 35.53 8.35 -3.34
C ARG A 326 34.56 7.89 -4.43
N ARG A 327 34.63 6.62 -4.84
CA ARG A 327 33.74 6.07 -5.88
C ARG A 327 32.28 6.07 -5.45
N ALA A 328 31.98 5.72 -4.20
CA ALA A 328 30.62 5.73 -3.68
C ALA A 328 29.97 7.12 -3.70
N SER A 329 30.71 8.16 -3.31
CA SER A 329 30.20 9.54 -3.29
C SER A 329 29.93 10.14 -4.68
N ALA A 330 30.58 9.60 -5.71
CA ALA A 330 30.44 10.07 -7.08
C ALA A 330 29.20 9.48 -7.81
N VAL A 331 28.56 8.45 -7.25
CA VAL A 331 27.32 7.89 -7.80
C VAL A 331 26.15 8.85 -7.53
N THR A 332 25.39 9.21 -8.56
CA THR A 332 24.20 10.04 -8.39
C THR A 332 23.03 9.20 -7.92
N ILE A 333 22.66 9.34 -6.64
CA ILE A 333 21.50 8.66 -6.03
C ILE A 333 20.52 9.72 -5.55
N LYS A 334 19.32 9.79 -6.12
CA LYS A 334 18.34 10.87 -5.86
C LYS A 334 16.89 10.35 -5.85
N THR A 335 15.97 11.22 -5.41
CA THR A 335 14.55 11.05 -5.75
C THR A 335 14.25 11.71 -7.08
N PHE A 336 13.08 11.43 -7.68
CA PHE A 336 12.63 12.12 -8.90
C PHE A 336 12.64 13.64 -8.70
N HIS A 337 12.02 14.14 -7.63
CA HIS A 337 11.97 15.56 -7.30
C HIS A 337 13.35 16.18 -7.05
N ALA A 338 14.23 15.49 -6.33
CA ALA A 338 15.58 16.00 -6.07
C ALA A 338 16.47 16.02 -7.32
N LEU A 339 16.19 15.15 -8.29
CA LEU A 339 16.81 15.18 -9.61
C LEU A 339 16.23 16.32 -10.45
N GLY A 340 14.90 16.44 -10.51
CA GLY A 340 14.20 17.51 -11.23
C GLY A 340 14.64 18.90 -10.75
N ALA A 341 14.63 19.15 -9.44
CA ALA A 341 15.11 20.40 -8.86
C ALA A 341 16.56 20.71 -9.24
N GLN A 342 17.47 19.72 -9.23
CA GLN A 342 18.85 19.92 -9.68
C GLN A 342 18.90 20.33 -11.15
N LEU A 343 18.20 19.61 -12.02
CA LEU A 343 18.19 19.88 -13.46
C LEU A 343 17.56 21.23 -13.78
N LEU A 344 16.50 21.63 -13.08
CA LEU A 344 15.85 22.92 -13.24
C LEU A 344 16.72 24.08 -12.73
N HIS A 345 17.48 23.88 -11.66
CA HIS A 345 18.48 24.88 -11.24
C HIS A 345 19.62 25.00 -12.26
N GLU A 346 20.01 23.92 -12.92
CA GLU A 346 21.11 23.94 -13.88
C GLU A 346 20.69 24.50 -15.24
N PHE A 347 19.47 24.20 -15.70
CA PHE A 347 19.06 24.51 -17.06
C PHE A 347 17.67 25.16 -17.22
N GLY A 348 16.94 25.43 -16.13
CA GLY A 348 15.57 25.95 -16.16
C GLY A 348 15.44 27.31 -16.84
N GLU A 349 16.50 28.13 -16.88
CA GLU A 349 16.50 29.41 -17.61
C GLU A 349 16.18 29.24 -19.11
N GLN A 350 16.50 28.07 -19.70
CA GLN A 350 16.25 27.79 -21.12
C GLN A 350 14.76 27.70 -21.47
N ILE A 351 13.90 27.41 -20.48
CA ILE A 351 12.43 27.42 -20.63
C ILE A 351 11.78 28.63 -19.93
N GLY A 352 12.59 29.65 -19.59
CA GLY A 352 12.10 30.90 -19.01
C GLY A 352 11.82 30.82 -17.51
N LEU A 353 12.30 29.80 -16.79
CA LEU A 353 12.21 29.78 -15.33
C LEU A 353 13.18 30.78 -14.70
N SER A 354 12.74 31.41 -13.62
CA SER A 354 13.60 32.25 -12.79
C SER A 354 14.43 31.38 -11.86
N VAL A 355 15.74 31.33 -12.05
CA VAL A 355 16.67 30.60 -11.18
C VAL A 355 17.51 31.60 -10.35
N PRO A 356 17.71 31.37 -9.04
CA PRO A 356 17.10 30.32 -8.22
C PRO A 356 15.61 30.57 -7.97
N PHE A 357 14.85 29.48 -7.83
CA PHE A 357 13.44 29.48 -7.41
C PHE A 357 13.29 28.92 -5.99
N THR A 358 12.18 29.28 -5.35
CA THR A 358 11.72 28.67 -4.09
C THR A 358 10.73 27.55 -4.38
N ILE A 359 10.74 26.49 -3.55
CA ILE A 359 9.72 25.43 -3.63
C ILE A 359 8.67 25.70 -2.57
N LEU A 360 7.40 25.82 -2.97
CA LEU A 360 6.30 26.11 -2.06
C LEU A 360 5.73 24.85 -1.39
N ASP A 361 5.46 24.94 -0.09
CA ASP A 361 4.67 23.95 0.61
C ASP A 361 3.14 24.13 0.40
N GLU A 362 2.35 23.15 0.84
CA GLU A 362 0.89 23.15 0.66
C GLU A 362 0.20 24.38 1.30
N GLU A 363 0.72 24.88 2.43
CA GLU A 363 0.15 26.03 3.10
C GLU A 363 0.45 27.32 2.34
N GLU A 364 1.67 27.48 1.85
CA GLU A 364 2.10 28.60 1.01
C GLU A 364 1.30 28.64 -0.30
N GLN A 365 1.13 27.50 -0.97
CA GLN A 365 0.31 27.38 -2.18
C GLN A 365 -1.13 27.83 -1.92
N ARG A 366 -1.74 27.35 -0.83
CA ARG A 366 -3.10 27.74 -0.42
C ARG A 366 -3.21 29.23 -0.13
N LEU A 367 -2.28 29.79 0.63
CA LEU A 367 -2.28 31.21 1.01
C LEU A 367 -2.13 32.12 -0.21
N LEU A 368 -1.26 31.76 -1.15
CA LEU A 368 -1.06 32.50 -2.39
C LEU A 368 -2.29 32.43 -3.30
N LEU A 369 -2.89 31.24 -3.46
CA LEU A 369 -4.10 31.09 -4.25
C LEU A 369 -5.29 31.85 -3.64
N LYS A 370 -5.46 31.79 -2.32
CA LYS A 370 -6.49 32.55 -1.58
C LYS A 370 -6.32 34.06 -1.73
N ARG A 371 -5.09 34.56 -1.71
CA ARG A 371 -4.81 35.99 -1.94
C ARG A 371 -5.25 36.42 -3.33
N ARG A 372 -5.05 35.57 -4.33
CA ARG A 372 -5.41 35.84 -5.72
C ARG A 372 -6.91 35.71 -5.98
N HIS A 373 -7.56 34.77 -5.29
CA HIS A 373 -8.98 34.48 -5.38
C HIS A 373 -9.66 34.60 -4.00
N PRO A 374 -9.87 35.82 -3.49
CA PRO A 374 -10.37 36.05 -2.13
C PRO A 374 -11.79 35.49 -1.92
N ASP A 375 -12.58 35.38 -2.98
CA ASP A 375 -13.97 34.92 -2.95
C ASP A 375 -14.11 33.38 -2.85
N LEU A 376 -13.04 32.62 -3.17
CA LEU A 376 -13.09 31.16 -3.07
C LEU A 376 -13.16 30.72 -1.61
N SER A 377 -14.08 29.82 -1.29
CA SER A 377 -14.12 29.18 0.04
C SER A 377 -12.87 28.30 0.27
N GLU A 378 -12.53 28.02 1.53
CA GLU A 378 -11.44 27.10 1.87
C GLU A 378 -11.63 25.71 1.26
N ARG A 379 -12.89 25.26 1.10
CA ARG A 379 -13.20 24.01 0.41
C ARG A 379 -12.82 24.08 -1.07
N ALA A 380 -13.26 25.14 -1.76
CA ALA A 380 -13.00 25.32 -3.19
C ALA A 380 -11.50 25.50 -3.50
N LEU A 381 -10.74 26.14 -2.59
CA LEU A 381 -9.28 26.23 -2.73
C LEU A 381 -8.60 24.87 -2.69
N ARG A 382 -8.99 24.01 -1.74
CA ARG A 382 -8.44 22.65 -1.66
C ARG A 382 -8.79 21.83 -2.89
N GLU A 383 -10.06 21.86 -3.30
CA GLU A 383 -10.52 21.17 -4.52
C GLU A 383 -9.74 21.65 -5.75
N ALA A 384 -9.52 22.96 -5.89
CA ALA A 384 -8.70 23.51 -6.98
C ALA A 384 -7.24 23.07 -6.93
N LEU A 385 -6.58 23.09 -5.76
CA LEU A 385 -5.19 22.66 -5.62
C LEU A 385 -5.02 21.15 -5.86
N GLU A 386 -5.96 20.32 -5.39
CA GLU A 386 -5.98 18.88 -5.68
C GLU A 386 -6.13 18.61 -7.18
N GLN A 387 -6.98 19.38 -7.85
CA GLN A 387 -7.18 19.26 -9.29
C GLN A 387 -5.97 19.77 -10.09
N ILE A 388 -5.33 20.86 -9.66
CA ILE A 388 -4.06 21.34 -10.22
C ILE A 388 -2.97 20.28 -10.07
N SER A 389 -2.80 19.72 -8.87
CA SER A 389 -1.84 18.65 -8.62
C SER A 389 -2.09 17.43 -9.51
N THR A 390 -3.36 17.05 -9.68
CA THR A 390 -3.75 15.96 -10.59
C THR A 390 -3.37 16.27 -12.04
N ALA A 391 -3.64 17.49 -12.52
CA ALA A 391 -3.28 17.92 -13.87
C ALA A 391 -1.76 17.91 -14.08
N LYS A 392 -0.97 18.46 -13.13
CA LYS A 392 0.50 18.45 -13.19
C LYS A 392 1.08 17.05 -13.20
N ASN A 393 0.52 16.13 -12.40
CA ASN A 393 0.92 14.72 -12.38
C ASN A 393 0.61 13.97 -13.68
N GLN A 394 -0.32 14.48 -14.50
CA GLN A 394 -0.61 14.02 -15.85
C GLN A 394 0.19 14.78 -16.93
N LEU A 395 1.13 15.63 -16.53
CA LEU A 395 1.94 16.49 -17.39
C LEU A 395 1.11 17.53 -18.18
N LEU A 396 -0.02 17.97 -17.63
CA LEU A 396 -0.90 18.93 -18.28
C LEU A 396 -0.64 20.35 -17.74
N THR A 397 -0.17 21.23 -18.63
CA THR A 397 -0.12 22.68 -18.39
C THR A 397 -1.53 23.28 -18.47
N PRO A 398 -1.77 24.52 -18.00
CA PRO A 398 -3.06 25.18 -18.17
C PRO A 398 -3.53 25.22 -19.63
N GLU A 399 -2.62 25.45 -20.58
CA GLU A 399 -2.92 25.51 -22.02
C GLU A 399 -3.30 24.15 -22.59
N LEU A 400 -2.64 23.07 -22.14
CA LEU A 400 -2.96 21.70 -22.55
C LEU A 400 -4.26 21.22 -21.91
N TRP A 401 -4.47 21.54 -20.62
CA TRP A 401 -5.71 21.25 -19.93
C TRP A 401 -6.89 21.93 -20.63
N ALA A 402 -6.77 23.21 -21.01
CA ALA A 402 -7.82 23.93 -21.72
C ALA A 402 -8.26 23.30 -23.05
N GLN A 403 -7.45 22.39 -23.62
CA GLN A 403 -7.75 21.64 -24.84
C GLN A 403 -8.41 20.27 -24.58
N SER A 404 -8.55 19.85 -23.33
CA SER A 404 -9.18 18.58 -22.95
C SER A 404 -10.71 18.65 -23.03
N VAL A 405 -11.34 17.48 -23.16
CA VAL A 405 -12.82 17.38 -23.17
C VAL A 405 -13.39 17.75 -21.80
N GLU A 406 -12.66 17.42 -20.74
CA GLU A 406 -12.98 17.73 -19.36
C GLU A 406 -13.00 19.25 -19.12
N ALA A 407 -12.07 20.01 -19.70
CA ALA A 407 -11.99 21.46 -19.55
C ALA A 407 -13.18 22.21 -20.16
N ALA A 408 -13.83 21.65 -21.20
CA ALA A 408 -15.02 22.25 -21.80
C ALA A 408 -16.18 22.39 -20.80
N ASN A 409 -16.20 21.56 -19.76
CA ASN A 409 -17.22 21.58 -18.70
C ASN A 409 -16.81 22.43 -17.47
N GLU A 410 -15.56 22.89 -17.41
CA GLU A 410 -14.98 23.54 -16.22
C GLU A 410 -14.14 24.79 -16.57
N PRO A 411 -14.74 25.82 -17.23
CA PRO A 411 -14.00 27.02 -17.63
C PRO A 411 -13.43 27.80 -16.45
N GLN A 412 -14.08 27.74 -15.29
CA GLN A 412 -13.60 28.36 -14.06
C GLN A 412 -12.28 27.75 -13.58
N PHE A 413 -12.11 26.44 -13.74
CA PHE A 413 -10.87 25.77 -13.33
C PHE A 413 -9.68 26.17 -14.21
N VAL A 414 -9.89 26.31 -15.53
CA VAL A 414 -8.85 26.79 -16.46
C VAL A 414 -8.32 28.17 -16.03
N GLU A 415 -9.23 29.08 -15.66
CA GLU A 415 -8.86 30.40 -15.15
C GLU A 415 -8.09 30.33 -13.82
N ILE A 416 -8.56 29.49 -12.88
CA ILE A 416 -7.90 29.30 -11.59
C ILE A 416 -6.49 28.74 -11.77
N TYR A 417 -6.32 27.70 -12.60
CA TYR A 417 -5.04 27.07 -12.85
C TYR A 417 -4.06 28.03 -13.55
N GLY A 418 -4.49 28.73 -14.61
CA GLY A 418 -3.65 29.75 -15.26
C GLY A 418 -3.25 30.89 -14.32
N SER A 419 -4.17 31.33 -13.46
CA SER A 419 -3.90 32.34 -12.43
C SER A 419 -2.92 31.84 -11.36
N TYR A 420 -2.98 30.57 -10.99
CA TYR A 420 -2.06 29.94 -10.05
C TYR A 420 -0.62 29.89 -10.61
N GLU A 421 -0.44 29.44 -11.85
CA GLU A 421 0.87 29.42 -12.52
C GLU A 421 1.48 30.83 -12.61
N GLU A 422 0.66 31.84 -12.88
CA GLU A 422 1.11 33.23 -12.90
C GLU A 422 1.56 33.69 -11.50
N VAL A 423 0.86 33.28 -10.44
CA VAL A 423 1.24 33.58 -9.06
C VAL A 423 2.58 32.91 -8.71
N LEU A 424 2.80 31.66 -9.10
CA LEU A 424 4.09 30.98 -8.92
C LEU A 424 5.22 31.75 -9.62
N ARG A 425 5.01 32.10 -10.90
CA ARG A 425 5.98 32.84 -11.71
C ARG A 425 6.34 34.20 -11.09
N GLN A 426 5.36 34.96 -10.62
CA GLN A 426 5.58 36.27 -9.97
C GLN A 426 6.40 36.17 -8.69
N ASN A 427 6.24 35.07 -7.95
CA ASN A 427 6.97 34.82 -6.71
C ASN A 427 8.31 34.10 -6.94
N ARG A 428 8.70 33.86 -8.20
CA ARG A 428 9.88 33.05 -8.58
C ARG A 428 9.87 31.71 -7.84
N ALA A 429 8.71 31.08 -7.82
CA ALA A 429 8.47 29.86 -7.08
C ALA A 429 7.98 28.75 -8.01
N LEU A 430 8.18 27.51 -7.57
CA LEU A 430 7.60 26.30 -8.13
C LEU A 430 6.92 25.55 -6.99
N ASP A 431 5.89 24.76 -7.28
CA ASP A 431 5.42 23.76 -6.31
C ASP A 431 6.18 22.43 -6.47
N PHE A 432 5.76 21.42 -5.71
CA PHE A 432 6.41 20.11 -5.73
C PHE A 432 6.18 19.36 -7.05
N ASP A 433 4.98 19.46 -7.64
CA ASP A 433 4.62 18.77 -8.88
C ASP A 433 5.32 19.40 -10.10
N ASP A 434 5.56 20.72 -10.06
CA ASP A 434 6.35 21.45 -11.06
C ASP A 434 7.75 20.91 -11.25
N LEU A 435 8.36 20.37 -10.19
CA LEU A 435 9.70 19.78 -10.29
C LEU A 435 9.74 18.64 -11.32
N LEU A 436 8.61 17.97 -11.57
CA LEU A 436 8.49 16.95 -12.61
C LEU A 436 7.98 17.53 -13.91
N LEU A 437 6.85 18.25 -13.87
CA LEU A 437 6.24 18.84 -15.08
C LEU A 437 7.23 19.72 -15.85
N GLN A 438 7.85 20.69 -15.16
CA GLN A 438 8.79 21.61 -15.81
C GLN A 438 10.08 20.90 -16.24
N THR A 439 10.51 19.84 -15.54
CA THR A 439 11.67 19.05 -15.96
C THR A 439 11.39 18.31 -17.26
N VAL A 440 10.22 17.67 -17.39
CA VAL A 440 9.82 17.00 -18.63
C VAL A 440 9.72 18.01 -19.77
N ARG A 441 9.02 19.12 -19.53
CA ARG A 441 8.87 20.21 -20.48
C ARG A 441 10.23 20.75 -20.94
N MET A 442 11.16 20.98 -20.01
CA MET A 442 12.53 21.41 -20.32
C MET A 442 13.27 20.41 -21.21
N LEU A 443 13.12 19.11 -20.95
CA LEU A 443 13.79 18.07 -21.73
C LEU A 443 13.16 17.88 -23.12
N GLU A 444 11.86 18.16 -23.28
CA GLU A 444 11.15 18.04 -24.56
C GLU A 444 11.29 19.30 -25.44
N GLU A 445 11.16 20.48 -24.85
CA GLU A 445 11.15 21.77 -25.56
C GLU A 445 12.55 22.32 -25.83
N ALA A 446 13.57 21.92 -25.05
CA ALA A 446 14.95 22.36 -25.23
C ALA A 446 15.89 21.19 -25.58
N PRO A 447 16.03 20.82 -26.87
CA PRO A 447 16.95 19.76 -27.31
C PRO A 447 18.42 19.93 -26.87
N PRO A 448 18.99 21.16 -26.80
CA PRO A 448 20.34 21.35 -26.25
C PRO A 448 20.46 20.92 -24.78
N CYS A 449 19.40 21.15 -24.01
CA CYS A 449 19.23 20.78 -22.61
C CYS A 449 19.26 19.26 -22.44
N LEU A 450 18.39 18.55 -23.17
CA LEU A 450 18.37 17.09 -23.21
C LEU A 450 19.71 16.52 -23.66
N ALA A 451 20.31 17.12 -24.67
CA ALA A 451 21.61 16.71 -25.17
C ALA A 451 22.73 16.99 -24.16
N ALA A 452 22.64 18.04 -23.34
CA ALA A 452 23.58 18.30 -22.25
C ALA A 452 23.43 17.26 -21.14
N VAL A 453 22.20 16.97 -20.69
CA VAL A 453 21.90 15.90 -19.72
C VAL A 453 22.40 14.53 -20.22
N ARG A 454 22.38 14.31 -21.54
CA ARG A 454 22.93 13.09 -22.17
C ARG A 454 24.45 13.12 -22.40
N ARG A 455 25.08 14.29 -22.61
CA ARG A 455 26.49 14.43 -23.06
C ARG A 455 27.47 14.90 -22.00
N ALA A 456 27.07 15.74 -21.04
CA ALA A 456 28.00 16.48 -20.20
C ALA A 456 28.72 15.57 -19.21
N SER A 457 29.85 14.96 -19.60
CA SER A 457 30.87 14.28 -18.78
C SER A 457 30.43 13.19 -17.77
N ALA A 458 29.12 12.97 -17.67
CA ALA A 458 28.35 12.43 -16.54
C ALA A 458 26.92 12.08 -17.02
N GLY A 459 26.78 11.72 -18.31
CA GLY A 459 25.50 11.25 -18.82
C GLY A 459 25.11 9.99 -18.05
N PHE A 460 23.87 9.94 -17.55
CA PHE A 460 23.32 8.76 -16.89
C PHE A 460 23.16 7.62 -17.90
N ARG A 461 24.28 7.01 -18.27
CA ARG A 461 24.36 5.86 -19.18
C ARG A 461 23.73 4.64 -18.52
N TRP A 462 23.78 4.61 -17.20
CA TRP A 462 23.26 3.54 -16.37
C TRP A 462 22.23 4.09 -15.40
N THR A 463 20.96 3.94 -15.75
CA THR A 463 19.85 4.40 -14.92
C THR A 463 19.19 3.22 -14.23
N ASN A 464 19.11 3.29 -12.90
CA ASN A 464 18.44 2.31 -12.06
C ASN A 464 17.24 2.99 -11.41
N ILE A 465 16.03 2.49 -11.66
CA ILE A 465 14.81 3.03 -11.05
C ILE A 465 14.28 1.99 -10.06
N LYS A 466 14.16 2.38 -8.79
CA LYS A 466 13.51 1.58 -7.77
C LYS A 466 12.10 2.13 -7.55
N THR A 467 11.11 1.38 -8.04
CA THR A 467 9.69 1.53 -7.69
C THR A 467 9.39 0.89 -6.35
#